data_AF-A0A973IJD4-F1
#
_entry.id   AF-A0A973IJD4-F1
#
_cell.length_a   1.000
_cell.length_b   1.000
_cell.length_c   1.000
_cell.angle_alpha   90.00
_cell.angle_beta   90.00
_cell.angle_gamma   90.00
#
_symmetry.space_group_name_H-M   'P 1'
#
loop_
_entity.id
_entity.type
_entity.pdbx_description
1 polymer ?
#
loop_
_entity_poly.entity_id
_entity_poly.type
_entity_poly.pdbx_seq_one_letter_code
_entity_poly.pdbx_strand_id
1 'polypeptide(L)'
;MNQLLGRLNILARRASQRSDVIIAVFMVLAVVMMIIPLPTALVDALIGVNIGFSLLILIVAFYISHPVEFSSLPPIILLATLFRLALSITTTRLILLDADAGQIVEAFGNFVIAGEVVIGMVVFLIITVAQFLVITKGSERVAEVAARFTLDAMPGKQMSIDNEMRNGDIDHVEARRRRSLLESESQLYGAMDGAMKFVKGDAIAGLVILFVNLIGGLLIGMLEHGMPFGEAVETYSLLTVGDGLIAQIPALLISIGAGTVVPRVRSGTASGLGS
;
A
#
# COMPACT_ATOMS: atom_id res chain seq x y z
N MET A 1 20.74 -0.54 28.08
CA MET A 1 20.40 -0.13 26.70
C MET A 1 21.13 -0.96 25.63
N ASN A 2 22.47 -1.06 25.64
CA ASN A 2 23.23 -1.68 24.53
C ASN A 2 23.06 -3.20 24.34
N GLN A 3 22.70 -3.95 25.39
CA GLN A 3 22.50 -5.41 25.27
C GLN A 3 21.16 -5.79 24.63
N LEU A 4 20.11 -4.99 24.85
CA LEU A 4 18.81 -5.13 24.17
C LEU A 4 18.94 -4.79 22.69
N LEU A 5 19.63 -3.69 22.37
CA LEU A 5 19.94 -3.31 21.00
C LEU A 5 20.81 -4.36 20.28
N GLY A 6 21.78 -4.97 20.98
CA GLY A 6 22.59 -6.07 20.43
C GLY A 6 21.78 -7.33 20.14
N ARG A 7 20.84 -7.71 21.02
CA ARG A 7 19.95 -8.85 20.80
C ARG A 7 18.94 -8.58 19.68
N LEU A 8 18.40 -7.37 19.60
CA LEU A 8 17.55 -6.93 18.49
C LEU A 8 18.33 -6.94 17.17
N ASN A 9 19.60 -6.55 17.16
CA ASN A 9 20.42 -6.54 15.94
C ASN A 9 20.80 -7.95 15.47
N ILE A 10 21.00 -8.90 16.38
CA ILE A 10 21.24 -10.33 16.06
C ILE A 10 19.94 -11.01 15.58
N LEU A 11 18.81 -10.71 16.21
CA LEU A 11 17.49 -11.14 15.73
C LEU A 11 17.19 -10.53 14.35
N ALA A 12 17.47 -9.25 14.14
CA ALA A 12 17.31 -8.57 12.86
C ALA A 12 18.22 -9.17 11.78
N ARG A 13 19.49 -9.49 12.08
CA ARG A 13 20.41 -10.15 11.12
C ARG A 13 20.02 -11.60 10.80
N ARG A 14 19.52 -12.37 11.76
CA ARG A 14 19.03 -13.74 11.50
C ARG A 14 17.67 -13.74 10.78
N ALA A 15 16.81 -12.76 11.06
CA ALA A 15 15.56 -12.56 10.35
C ALA A 15 15.81 -12.08 8.91
N SER A 16 16.83 -11.24 8.69
CA SER A 16 17.22 -10.75 7.36
C SER A 16 17.73 -11.85 6.42
N GLN A 17 18.20 -13.00 6.94
CA GLN A 17 18.57 -14.17 6.12
C GLN A 17 17.36 -15.07 5.75
N ARG A 18 16.16 -14.76 6.28
CA ARG A 18 14.90 -15.40 5.93
C ARG A 18 13.82 -14.33 5.78
N SER A 19 13.85 -13.59 4.67
CA SER A 19 12.84 -12.61 4.28
C SER A 19 11.40 -13.10 4.50
N ASP A 20 11.16 -14.39 4.26
CA ASP A 20 9.87 -15.05 4.45
C ASP A 20 9.40 -15.04 5.91
N VAL A 21 10.32 -15.15 6.87
CA VAL A 21 10.00 -15.10 8.31
C VAL A 21 9.63 -13.68 8.72
N ILE A 22 10.29 -12.65 8.18
CA ILE A 22 9.93 -11.25 8.44
C ILE A 22 8.52 -10.97 7.91
N ILE A 23 8.24 -11.38 6.68
CA ILE A 23 6.91 -11.24 6.05
C ILE A 23 5.84 -11.94 6.91
N ALA A 24 6.08 -13.19 7.31
CA ALA A 24 5.13 -13.96 8.12
C ALA A 24 4.88 -13.32 9.50
N VAL A 25 5.93 -12.87 10.19
CA VAL A 25 5.81 -12.19 11.49
C VAL A 25 5.02 -10.89 11.34
N PHE A 26 5.28 -10.13 10.28
CA PHE A 26 4.55 -8.90 10.00
C PHE A 26 3.06 -9.16 9.73
N MET A 27 2.74 -10.19 8.94
CA MET A 27 1.35 -10.59 8.69
C MET A 27 0.64 -10.97 9.99
N VAL A 28 1.29 -11.76 10.85
CA VAL A 28 0.73 -12.14 12.15
C VAL A 28 0.52 -10.89 13.02
N LEU A 29 1.49 -9.98 13.06
CA LEU A 29 1.38 -8.73 13.83
C LEU A 29 0.19 -7.88 13.36
N ALA A 30 -0.01 -7.75 12.06
CA ALA A 30 -1.14 -7.02 11.50
C ALA A 30 -2.49 -7.67 11.85
N VAL A 31 -2.60 -9.00 11.84
CA VAL A 31 -3.81 -9.70 12.30
C VAL A 31 -4.05 -9.49 13.79
N VAL A 32 -3.00 -9.59 14.60
CA VAL A 32 -3.08 -9.34 16.06
C VAL A 32 -3.55 -7.92 16.35
N MET A 33 -3.04 -6.94 15.59
CA MET A 33 -3.44 -5.54 15.69
C MET A 33 -4.93 -5.32 15.42
N MET A 34 -5.52 -6.06 14.46
CA MET A 34 -6.97 -5.98 14.19
C MET A 34 -7.82 -6.48 15.37
N ILE A 35 -7.32 -7.44 16.15
CA ILE A 35 -8.07 -8.09 17.22
C ILE A 35 -7.86 -7.38 18.56
N ILE A 36 -6.62 -7.00 18.89
CA ILE A 36 -6.24 -6.49 20.20
C ILE A 36 -6.41 -4.97 20.25
N PRO A 37 -6.99 -4.41 21.35
CA PRO A 37 -7.03 -2.97 21.56
C PRO A 37 -5.63 -2.37 21.70
N LEU A 38 -5.34 -1.35 20.88
CA LEU A 38 -4.09 -0.59 20.94
C LEU A 38 -4.36 0.79 21.53
N PRO A 39 -3.46 1.34 22.34
CA PRO A 39 -3.59 2.69 22.85
C PRO A 39 -3.44 3.71 21.71
N THR A 40 -4.18 4.81 21.79
CA THR A 40 -4.23 5.89 20.77
C THR A 40 -2.84 6.42 20.41
N ALA A 41 -1.96 6.63 21.40
CA ALA A 41 -0.58 7.07 21.17
C ALA A 41 0.25 6.09 20.30
N LEU A 42 0.02 4.78 20.42
CA LEU A 42 0.69 3.80 19.57
C LEU A 42 0.11 3.80 18.16
N VAL A 43 -1.21 3.97 18.04
CA VAL A 43 -1.88 4.10 16.74
C VAL A 43 -1.37 5.32 15.98
N ASP A 44 -1.25 6.48 16.64
CA ASP A 44 -0.65 7.69 16.06
C ASP A 44 0.78 7.43 15.57
N ALA A 45 1.62 6.78 16.38
CA ALA A 45 2.97 6.42 15.96
C ALA A 45 2.98 5.50 14.73
N LEU A 46 2.11 4.49 14.69
CA LEU A 46 2.00 3.55 13.56
C LEU A 46 1.44 4.20 12.30
N ILE A 47 0.51 5.15 12.44
CA ILE A 47 0.03 6.00 11.33
C ILE A 47 1.19 6.82 10.75
N GLY A 48 1.98 7.48 11.61
CA GLY A 48 3.14 8.24 11.19
C GLY A 48 4.17 7.38 10.45
N VAL A 49 4.43 6.16 10.95
CA VAL A 49 5.27 5.17 10.28
C VAL A 49 4.69 4.76 8.93
N ASN A 50 3.37 4.54 8.83
CA ASN A 50 2.71 4.16 7.59
C ASN A 50 2.88 5.23 6.50
N ILE A 51 2.62 6.50 6.84
CA ILE A 51 2.79 7.64 5.92
C ILE A 51 4.26 7.78 5.50
N GLY A 52 5.19 7.74 6.47
CA GLY A 52 6.62 7.82 6.19
C GLY A 52 7.13 6.66 5.33
N PHE A 53 6.63 5.46 5.56
CA PHE A 53 6.98 4.27 4.78
C PHE A 53 6.46 4.36 3.34
N SER A 54 5.22 4.81 3.13
CA SER A 54 4.69 5.04 1.79
C SER A 54 5.42 6.13 1.02
N LEU A 55 5.85 7.19 1.71
CA LEU A 55 6.71 8.21 1.10
C LEU A 55 8.08 7.65 0.73
N LEU A 56 8.68 6.82 1.59
CA LEU A 56 9.94 6.14 1.29
C LEU A 56 9.80 5.23 0.07
N ILE A 57 8.71 4.46 -0.02
CA ILE A 57 8.41 3.62 -1.21
C ILE A 57 8.33 4.48 -2.46
N LEU A 58 7.64 5.64 -2.40
CA LEU A 58 7.53 6.54 -3.54
C LEU A 58 8.91 7.05 -3.98
N ILE A 59 9.72 7.56 -3.05
CA ILE A 59 11.07 8.05 -3.34
C ILE A 59 11.91 6.93 -3.95
N VAL A 60 11.93 5.76 -3.34
CA VAL A 60 12.64 4.60 -3.87
C VAL A 60 12.16 4.24 -5.27
N ALA A 61 10.85 4.19 -5.52
CA ALA A 61 10.28 3.91 -6.84
C ALA A 61 10.71 4.94 -7.91
N PHE A 62 10.89 6.21 -7.55
CA PHE A 62 11.38 7.24 -8.47
C PHE A 62 12.86 7.09 -8.82
N TYR A 63 13.68 6.66 -7.87
CA TYR A 63 15.15 6.57 -7.99
C TYR A 63 15.67 5.20 -8.44
N ILE A 64 14.88 4.12 -8.32
CA ILE A 64 15.29 2.80 -8.81
C ILE A 64 15.55 2.89 -10.31
N SER A 65 16.79 2.54 -10.69
CA SER A 65 17.27 2.53 -12.07
C SER A 65 17.55 1.11 -12.58
N HIS A 66 17.69 0.11 -11.68
CA HIS A 66 18.07 -1.25 -12.03
C HIS A 66 16.90 -2.24 -11.99
N PRO A 67 16.74 -3.10 -13.02
CA PRO A 67 15.67 -4.10 -13.09
C PRO A 67 15.58 -5.04 -11.88
N VAL A 68 16.73 -5.37 -11.27
CA VAL A 68 16.82 -6.32 -10.14
C VAL A 68 16.21 -5.76 -8.86
N GLU A 69 16.25 -4.43 -8.66
CA GLU A 69 15.69 -3.77 -7.48
C GLU A 69 14.16 -3.78 -7.48
N PHE A 70 13.53 -3.83 -8.67
CA PHE A 70 12.07 -3.92 -8.79
C PHE A 70 11.50 -5.26 -8.29
N SER A 71 12.29 -6.34 -8.28
CA SER A 71 11.87 -7.67 -7.79
C SER A 71 11.37 -7.66 -6.33
N SER A 72 11.82 -6.68 -5.54
CA SER A 72 11.45 -6.50 -4.14
C SER A 72 10.17 -5.68 -3.91
N LEU A 73 9.71 -4.92 -4.91
CA LEU A 73 8.59 -3.99 -4.75
C LEU A 73 7.22 -4.66 -4.54
N PRO A 74 6.82 -5.72 -5.29
CA PRO A 74 5.50 -6.34 -5.10
C PRO A 74 5.22 -6.77 -3.66
N PRO A 75 6.12 -7.53 -2.97
CA PRO A 75 5.87 -7.90 -1.58
C PRO A 75 5.87 -6.70 -0.63
N ILE A 76 6.66 -5.64 -0.90
CA ILE A 76 6.63 -4.41 -0.09
C ILE A 76 5.27 -3.71 -0.21
N ILE A 77 4.71 -3.60 -1.43
CA ILE A 77 3.39 -3.03 -1.68
C ILE A 77 2.30 -3.83 -0.95
N LEU A 78 2.37 -5.16 -1.02
CA LEU A 78 1.44 -6.05 -0.32
C LEU A 78 1.49 -5.85 1.20
N LEU A 79 2.70 -5.82 1.78
CA LEU A 79 2.87 -5.58 3.21
C LEU A 79 2.37 -4.19 3.63
N ALA A 80 2.70 -3.15 2.87
CA ALA A 80 2.24 -1.79 3.14
C ALA A 80 0.70 -1.68 3.12
N THR A 81 0.07 -2.33 2.14
CA THR A 81 -1.39 -2.40 2.00
C THR A 81 -2.01 -3.12 3.18
N LEU A 82 -1.48 -4.28 3.57
CA LEU A 82 -2.00 -5.08 4.69
C LEU A 82 -1.85 -4.35 6.02
N PHE A 83 -0.75 -3.64 6.23
CA PHE A 83 -0.53 -2.81 7.41
C PHE A 83 -1.50 -1.64 7.49
N ARG A 84 -1.75 -0.98 6.36
CA ARG A 84 -2.77 0.07 6.28
C ARG A 84 -4.15 -0.47 6.61
N LEU A 85 -4.55 -1.61 6.05
CA LEU A 85 -5.84 -2.22 6.36
C LEU A 85 -5.97 -2.55 7.85
N ALA A 86 -4.90 -3.05 8.48
CA ALA A 86 -4.86 -3.29 9.93
C ALA A 86 -5.02 -1.99 10.73
N LEU A 87 -4.39 -0.90 10.30
CA LEU A 87 -4.56 0.43 10.88
C LEU A 87 -6.00 0.91 10.76
N SER A 88 -6.59 0.87 9.57
CA SER A 88 -7.97 1.32 9.35
C SER A 88 -8.99 0.52 10.17
N ILE A 89 -8.78 -0.78 10.38
CA ILE A 89 -9.65 -1.57 11.27
C ILE A 89 -9.44 -1.18 12.74
N THR A 90 -8.19 -0.92 13.15
CA THR A 90 -7.87 -0.50 14.52
C THR A 90 -8.45 0.87 14.84
N THR A 91 -8.30 1.85 13.95
CA THR A 91 -8.85 3.20 14.08
C THR A 91 -10.37 3.18 14.04
N THR A 92 -10.98 2.43 13.13
CA THR A 92 -12.44 2.22 13.09
C THR A 92 -12.98 1.76 14.44
N ARG A 93 -12.34 0.77 15.06
CA ARG A 93 -12.75 0.30 16.38
C ARG A 93 -12.66 1.40 17.44
N LEU A 94 -11.57 2.17 17.45
CA LEU A 94 -11.38 3.29 18.38
C LEU A 94 -12.41 4.41 18.16
N ILE A 95 -12.71 4.74 16.90
CA ILE A 95 -13.76 5.69 16.52
C ILE A 95 -15.11 5.25 17.09
N LEU A 96 -15.48 3.99 16.87
CA LEU A 96 -16.81 3.48 17.25
C LEU A 96 -16.96 3.23 18.76
N LEU A 97 -15.90 2.80 19.46
CA LEU A 97 -15.97 2.46 20.89
C LEU A 97 -15.74 3.66 21.80
N ASP A 98 -14.75 4.50 21.49
CA ASP A 98 -14.25 5.52 22.40
C ASP A 98 -14.52 6.95 21.91
N ALA A 99 -15.03 7.11 20.68
CA ALA A 99 -15.14 8.39 19.98
C ALA A 99 -13.82 9.19 19.97
N ASP A 100 -12.68 8.49 20.03
CA ASP A 100 -11.32 9.02 19.98
C ASP A 100 -10.45 8.06 19.17
N ALA A 101 -9.88 8.56 18.08
CA ALA A 101 -9.08 7.78 17.15
C ALA A 101 -7.59 8.14 17.18
N GLY A 102 -7.16 8.98 18.13
CA GLY A 102 -5.82 9.53 18.21
C GLY A 102 -5.70 10.93 17.60
N GLN A 103 -4.60 11.60 17.96
CA GLN A 103 -4.36 13.00 17.66
C GLN A 103 -4.13 13.23 16.17
N ILE A 104 -3.52 12.27 15.47
CA ILE A 104 -3.28 12.41 14.04
C ILE A 104 -4.62 12.37 13.29
N VAL A 105 -5.51 11.44 13.65
CA VAL A 105 -6.85 11.35 13.04
C VAL A 105 -7.63 12.64 13.25
N GLU A 106 -7.67 13.15 14.47
CA GLU A 106 -8.36 14.39 14.80
C GLU A 106 -7.76 15.60 14.05
N ALA A 107 -6.43 15.69 13.95
CA ALA A 107 -5.75 16.77 13.24
C ALA A 107 -6.07 16.78 11.74
N PHE A 108 -6.07 15.61 11.09
CA PHE A 108 -6.44 15.50 9.67
C PHE A 108 -7.92 15.77 9.43
N GLY A 109 -8.80 15.34 10.35
CA GLY A 109 -10.23 15.64 10.30
C GLY A 109 -10.49 17.15 10.37
N ASN A 110 -9.91 17.82 11.36
CA ASN A 110 -9.99 19.27 11.51
C ASN A 110 -9.41 20.04 10.31
N PHE A 111 -8.32 19.55 9.72
CA PHE A 111 -7.70 20.16 8.54
C PHE A 111 -8.64 20.24 7.34
N VAL A 112 -9.46 19.20 7.10
CA VAL A 112 -10.37 19.17 5.95
C VAL A 112 -11.74 19.78 6.25
N ILE A 113 -12.24 19.62 7.47
CA ILE A 113 -13.53 20.18 7.86
C ILE A 113 -13.47 21.70 8.05
N ALA A 114 -12.33 22.24 8.51
CA ALA A 114 -12.12 23.69 8.65
C ALA A 114 -13.27 24.43 9.37
N GLY A 115 -13.94 23.77 10.31
CA GLY A 115 -15.08 24.30 11.07
C GLY A 115 -16.47 24.13 10.45
N GLU A 116 -16.59 23.55 9.25
CA GLU A 116 -17.87 23.25 8.61
C GLU A 116 -17.91 21.79 8.13
N VAL A 117 -18.65 20.95 8.86
CA VAL A 117 -18.68 19.49 8.69
C VAL A 117 -19.23 19.07 7.33
N VAL A 118 -20.24 19.77 6.80
CA VAL A 118 -20.89 19.45 5.52
C VAL A 118 -19.94 19.68 4.36
N ILE A 119 -19.27 20.83 4.31
CA ILE A 119 -18.26 21.19 3.31
C ILE A 119 -17.10 20.21 3.39
N GLY A 120 -16.61 19.92 4.60
CA GLY A 120 -15.55 18.94 4.80
C GLY A 120 -15.93 17.55 4.28
N MET A 121 -17.14 17.09 4.57
CA MET A 121 -17.65 15.80 4.09
C MET A 121 -17.80 15.77 2.56
N VAL A 122 -18.27 16.85 1.94
CA VAL A 122 -18.36 16.95 0.47
C VAL A 122 -16.98 16.88 -0.17
N VAL A 123 -16.02 17.67 0.33
CA VAL A 123 -14.63 17.66 -0.17
C VAL A 123 -14.00 16.28 0.01
N PHE A 124 -14.18 15.67 1.18
CA PHE A 124 -13.68 14.34 1.47
C PHE A 124 -14.28 13.28 0.54
N LEU A 125 -15.59 13.31 0.27
CA LEU A 125 -16.23 12.38 -0.67
C LEU A 125 -15.66 12.55 -2.09
N ILE A 126 -15.44 13.79 -2.55
CA ILE A 126 -14.82 14.04 -3.87
C ILE A 126 -13.43 13.43 -3.93
N ILE A 127 -12.58 13.66 -2.91
CA ILE A 127 -11.22 13.11 -2.85
C ILE A 127 -11.27 11.58 -2.82
N THR A 128 -12.14 11.00 -1.99
CA THR A 128 -12.30 9.55 -1.84
C THR A 128 -12.72 8.90 -3.17
N VAL A 129 -13.69 9.49 -3.86
CA VAL A 129 -14.14 9.00 -5.18
C VAL A 129 -13.05 9.13 -6.23
N ALA A 130 -12.33 10.25 -6.27
CA ALA A 130 -11.20 10.45 -7.18
C ALA A 130 -10.08 9.42 -6.93
N GLN A 131 -9.74 9.19 -5.65
CA GLN A 131 -8.73 8.22 -5.24
C GLN A 131 -9.10 6.79 -5.68
N PHE A 132 -10.37 6.39 -5.55
CA PHE A 132 -10.80 5.06 -5.95
C PHE A 132 -10.95 4.92 -7.47
N LEU A 133 -11.74 5.80 -8.11
CA LEU A 133 -12.13 5.66 -9.52
C LEU A 133 -11.01 6.01 -10.48
N VAL A 134 -10.23 7.05 -10.18
CA VAL A 134 -9.19 7.53 -11.10
C VAL A 134 -7.87 6.85 -10.76
N ILE A 135 -7.45 6.93 -9.50
CA ILE A 135 -6.07 6.60 -9.13
C ILE A 135 -5.91 5.10 -8.93
N THR A 136 -6.71 4.49 -8.06
CA THR A 136 -6.58 3.07 -7.73
C THR A 136 -6.99 2.19 -8.91
N LYS A 137 -8.18 2.40 -9.48
CA LYS A 137 -8.62 1.66 -10.67
C LYS A 137 -7.78 1.95 -11.92
N GLY A 138 -7.30 3.18 -12.08
CA GLY A 138 -6.39 3.53 -13.17
C GLY A 138 -5.06 2.76 -13.07
N SER A 139 -4.47 2.76 -11.87
CA SER A 139 -3.19 2.07 -11.61
C SER A 139 -3.31 0.55 -11.74
N GLU A 140 -4.42 -0.04 -11.29
CA GLU A 140 -4.71 -1.47 -11.52
C GLU A 140 -4.70 -1.80 -13.01
N ARG A 141 -5.46 -1.06 -13.82
CA ARG A 141 -5.53 -1.32 -15.27
C ARG A 141 -4.18 -1.17 -15.95
N VAL A 142 -3.40 -0.15 -15.58
CA VAL A 142 -2.04 0.04 -16.13
C VAL A 142 -1.15 -1.15 -15.78
N ALA A 143 -1.19 -1.62 -14.53
CA ALA A 143 -0.42 -2.78 -14.09
C ALA A 143 -0.86 -4.08 -14.76
N GLU A 144 -2.16 -4.35 -14.83
CA GLU A 144 -2.74 -5.53 -15.47
C GLU A 144 -2.35 -5.58 -16.96
N VAL A 145 -2.56 -4.48 -17.68
CA VAL A 145 -2.28 -4.40 -19.11
C VAL A 145 -0.79 -4.53 -19.39
N ALA A 146 0.07 -3.88 -18.60
CA ALA A 146 1.50 -3.99 -18.75
C ALA A 146 2.02 -5.40 -18.44
N ALA A 147 1.53 -6.02 -17.36
CA ALA A 147 1.87 -7.39 -17.01
C ALA A 147 1.45 -8.34 -18.13
N ARG A 148 0.21 -8.23 -18.62
CA ARG A 148 -0.29 -9.07 -19.69
C ARG A 148 0.53 -8.92 -20.97
N PHE A 149 0.80 -7.71 -21.43
CA PHE A 149 1.59 -7.51 -22.65
C PHE A 149 3.03 -8.03 -22.52
N THR A 150 3.67 -7.83 -21.36
CA THR A 150 5.01 -8.38 -21.15
C THR A 150 4.99 -9.90 -21.11
N LEU A 151 4.02 -10.51 -20.42
CA LEU A 151 3.87 -11.96 -20.33
C LEU A 151 3.55 -12.59 -21.70
N ASP A 152 2.70 -11.95 -22.51
CA ASP A 152 2.38 -12.40 -23.87
C ASP A 152 3.61 -12.35 -24.80
N ALA A 153 4.57 -11.45 -24.54
CA ALA A 153 5.82 -11.34 -25.29
C ALA A 153 6.90 -12.36 -24.87
N MET A 154 6.71 -13.09 -23.76
CA MET A 154 7.70 -14.01 -23.19
C MET A 154 8.11 -15.14 -24.13
N PRO A 155 7.18 -15.85 -24.83
CA PRO A 155 7.57 -16.91 -25.76
C PRO A 155 8.45 -16.39 -26.89
N GLY A 156 8.16 -15.18 -27.40
CA GLY A 156 8.98 -14.53 -28.43
C GLY A 156 10.40 -14.23 -27.95
N LYS A 157 10.54 -13.69 -26.73
CA LYS A 157 11.85 -13.47 -26.10
C LYS A 157 12.61 -14.80 -25.87
N GLN A 158 11.93 -15.87 -25.44
CA GLN A 158 12.56 -17.21 -25.30
C GLN A 158 13.02 -17.77 -26.64
N MET A 159 12.19 -17.67 -27.69
CA MET A 159 12.54 -18.10 -29.04
C MET A 159 13.73 -17.33 -29.60
N SER A 160 13.85 -16.02 -29.32
CA SER A 160 15.03 -15.22 -29.71
C SER A 160 16.31 -15.78 -29.09
N ILE A 161 16.30 -16.06 -27.78
CA ILE A 161 17.43 -16.66 -27.07
C ILE A 161 17.80 -18.02 -27.68
N ASP A 162 16.79 -18.83 -28.01
CA ASP A 162 17.00 -20.16 -28.61
C ASP A 162 17.62 -20.06 -30.01
N ASN A 163 17.20 -19.08 -30.80
CA ASN A 163 17.72 -18.84 -32.14
C ASN A 163 19.16 -18.29 -32.09
N GLU A 164 19.46 -17.34 -31.20
CA GLU A 164 20.82 -16.81 -30.99
C GLU A 164 21.78 -17.93 -30.55
N MET A 165 21.33 -18.81 -29.64
CA MET A 165 22.13 -19.97 -29.20
C MET A 165 22.37 -20.96 -30.34
N ARG A 166 21.36 -21.21 -31.19
CA ARG A 166 21.47 -22.11 -32.35
C ARG A 166 22.37 -21.57 -33.45
N ASN A 167 22.38 -20.25 -33.64
CA ASN A 167 23.22 -19.57 -34.63
C ASN A 167 24.67 -19.38 -34.15
N GLY A 168 24.94 -19.64 -32.86
CA GLY A 168 26.27 -19.49 -32.27
C GLY A 168 26.60 -18.07 -31.81
N ASP A 169 25.62 -17.16 -31.81
CA ASP A 169 25.79 -15.77 -31.35
C ASP A 169 25.98 -15.68 -29.83
N ILE A 170 25.44 -16.65 -29.08
CA ILE A 170 25.59 -16.78 -27.63
C ILE A 170 25.91 -18.24 -27.24
N ASP A 171 26.61 -18.42 -26.12
CA ASP A 171 26.91 -19.75 -25.57
C ASP A 171 25.76 -20.31 -24.68
N HIS A 172 25.86 -21.58 -24.28
CA HIS A 172 24.87 -22.21 -23.41
C HIS A 172 24.78 -21.56 -22.01
N VAL A 173 25.86 -20.96 -21.52
CA VAL A 173 25.91 -20.35 -20.19
C VAL A 173 25.12 -19.03 -20.19
N GLU A 174 25.35 -18.19 -21.18
CA GLU A 174 24.67 -16.93 -21.40
C GLU A 174 23.19 -17.16 -21.76
N ALA A 175 22.87 -18.14 -22.61
CA ALA A 175 21.49 -18.52 -22.89
C ALA A 175 20.73 -18.92 -21.60
N ARG A 176 21.37 -19.69 -20.70
CA ARG A 176 20.79 -20.05 -19.41
C ARG A 176 20.60 -18.84 -18.49
N ARG A 177 21.59 -17.94 -18.44
CA ARG A 177 21.51 -16.69 -17.67
C ARG A 177 20.36 -15.80 -18.15
N ARG A 178 20.23 -15.58 -19.46
CA ARG A 178 19.15 -14.77 -20.05
C ARG A 178 17.77 -15.38 -19.81
N ARG A 179 17.62 -16.70 -19.90
CA ARG A 179 16.36 -17.39 -19.54
C ARG A 179 16.00 -17.21 -18.06
N SER A 180 16.97 -17.27 -17.15
CA SER A 180 16.72 -17.02 -15.72
C SER A 180 16.30 -15.57 -15.44
N LEU A 181 16.91 -14.59 -16.13
CA LEU A 181 16.48 -13.20 -16.05
C LEU A 181 15.04 -13.02 -16.57
N LEU A 182 14.72 -13.67 -17.69
CA LEU A 182 13.39 -13.65 -18.27
C LEU A 182 12.34 -14.25 -17.31
N GLU A 183 12.65 -15.39 -16.68
CA GLU A 183 11.79 -16.01 -15.67
C GLU A 183 11.53 -15.06 -14.49
N SER A 184 12.58 -14.36 -14.02
CA SER A 184 12.47 -13.37 -12.94
C SER A 184 11.60 -12.17 -13.35
N GLU A 185 11.69 -11.73 -14.61
CA GLU A 185 10.84 -10.67 -15.18
C GLU A 185 9.37 -11.09 -15.16
N SER A 186 9.05 -12.32 -15.60
CA SER A 186 7.69 -12.86 -15.57
C SER A 186 7.12 -12.95 -14.15
N GLN A 187 7.91 -13.45 -13.20
CA GLN A 187 7.49 -13.52 -11.79
C GLN A 187 7.21 -12.13 -11.22
N LEU A 188 8.05 -11.14 -11.53
CA LEU A 188 7.85 -9.75 -11.10
C LEU A 188 6.53 -9.19 -11.63
N TYR A 189 6.25 -9.31 -12.93
CA TYR A 189 5.02 -8.78 -13.52
C TYR A 189 3.76 -9.51 -13.01
N GLY A 190 3.82 -10.82 -12.82
CA GLY A 190 2.74 -11.59 -12.21
C GLY A 190 2.49 -11.19 -10.75
N ALA A 191 3.56 -10.99 -9.97
CA ALA A 191 3.46 -10.53 -8.59
C ALA A 191 2.94 -9.08 -8.48
N MET A 192 3.35 -8.19 -9.39
CA MET A 192 2.84 -6.82 -9.46
C MET A 192 1.33 -6.76 -9.77
N ASP A 193 0.85 -7.53 -10.74
CA ASP A 193 -0.59 -7.62 -11.03
C ASP A 193 -1.38 -8.11 -9.80
N GLY A 194 -0.87 -9.13 -9.12
CA GLY A 194 -1.42 -9.62 -7.86
C GLY A 194 -1.46 -8.53 -6.76
N ALA A 195 -0.34 -7.84 -6.53
CA ALA A 195 -0.24 -6.77 -5.53
C ALA A 195 -1.24 -5.63 -5.80
N MET A 196 -1.41 -5.24 -7.07
CA MET A 196 -2.33 -4.16 -7.43
C MET A 196 -3.81 -4.53 -7.24
N LYS A 197 -4.17 -5.81 -7.43
CA LYS A 197 -5.51 -6.30 -7.09
C LYS A 197 -5.79 -6.23 -5.58
N PHE A 198 -4.79 -6.47 -4.74
CA PHE A 198 -4.89 -6.26 -3.29
C PHE A 198 -5.08 -4.78 -2.93
N VAL A 199 -4.32 -3.88 -3.56
CA VAL A 199 -4.46 -2.42 -3.35
C VAL A 199 -5.88 -1.94 -3.69
N LYS A 200 -6.48 -2.46 -4.76
CA LYS A 200 -7.90 -2.20 -5.09
C LYS A 200 -8.85 -2.76 -4.05
N GLY A 201 -8.65 -3.99 -3.60
CA GLY A 201 -9.47 -4.61 -2.57
C GLY A 201 -9.49 -3.77 -1.29
N ASP A 202 -8.33 -3.26 -0.89
CA ASP A 202 -8.21 -2.33 0.22
C ASP A 202 -8.97 -1.02 -0.03
N ALA A 203 -8.86 -0.42 -1.22
CA ALA A 203 -9.60 0.82 -1.49
C ALA A 203 -11.13 0.62 -1.45
N ILE A 204 -11.63 -0.57 -1.83
CA ILE A 204 -13.04 -0.94 -1.63
C ILE A 204 -13.34 -1.07 -0.14
N ALA A 205 -12.48 -1.72 0.64
CA ALA A 205 -12.63 -1.83 2.09
C ALA A 205 -12.66 -0.45 2.76
N GLY A 206 -11.82 0.50 2.33
CA GLY A 206 -11.83 1.88 2.83
C GLY A 206 -13.16 2.61 2.59
N LEU A 207 -13.81 2.38 1.42
CA LEU A 207 -15.17 2.90 1.19
C LEU A 207 -16.18 2.28 2.14
N VAL A 208 -16.10 0.98 2.38
CA VAL A 208 -17.00 0.28 3.34
C VAL A 208 -16.78 0.82 4.75
N ILE A 209 -15.53 0.98 5.17
CA ILE A 209 -15.15 1.54 6.48
C ILE A 209 -15.73 2.95 6.65
N LEU A 210 -15.63 3.82 5.64
CA LEU A 210 -16.26 5.14 5.65
C LEU A 210 -17.76 5.07 5.97
N PHE A 211 -18.50 4.19 5.28
CA PHE A 211 -19.94 4.02 5.54
C PHE A 211 -20.22 3.47 6.94
N VAL A 212 -19.43 2.49 7.39
CA VAL A 212 -19.57 1.89 8.73
C VAL A 212 -19.28 2.92 9.82
N ASN A 213 -18.23 3.74 9.68
CA ASN A 213 -17.86 4.74 10.68
C ASN A 213 -18.91 5.85 10.75
N LEU A 214 -19.42 6.31 9.61
CA LEU A 214 -20.43 7.36 9.61
C LEU A 214 -21.77 6.85 10.15
N ILE A 215 -22.30 5.74 9.63
CA ILE A 215 -23.63 5.24 10.05
C ILE A 215 -23.57 4.56 11.41
N GLY A 216 -22.60 3.67 11.61
CA GLY A 216 -22.41 2.95 12.87
C GLY A 216 -22.04 3.91 14.00
N GLY A 217 -21.16 4.88 13.73
CA GLY A 217 -20.78 5.90 14.69
C GLY A 217 -21.95 6.77 15.13
N LEU A 218 -22.80 7.21 14.18
CA LEU A 218 -24.03 7.93 14.52
C LEU A 218 -24.97 7.11 15.41
N LEU A 219 -25.16 5.83 15.08
CA LEU A 219 -26.03 4.95 15.86
C LEU A 219 -25.47 4.73 17.27
N ILE A 220 -24.18 4.41 17.40
CA ILE A 220 -23.52 4.17 18.69
C ILE A 220 -23.43 5.46 19.52
N GLY A 221 -23.11 6.58 18.88
CA GLY A 221 -23.07 7.91 19.51
C GLY A 221 -24.41 8.28 20.13
N MET A 222 -25.51 8.09 19.41
CA MET A 222 -26.84 8.42 19.93
C MET A 222 -27.36 7.39 20.94
N LEU A 223 -27.20 6.09 20.66
CA LEU A 223 -27.83 5.02 21.45
C LEU A 223 -27.03 4.61 22.68
N GLU A 224 -25.70 4.52 22.56
CA GLU A 224 -24.83 4.05 23.64
C GLU A 224 -24.19 5.22 24.40
N HIS A 225 -23.74 6.25 23.69
CA HIS A 225 -23.09 7.42 24.31
C HIS A 225 -24.07 8.54 24.70
N GLY A 226 -25.35 8.43 24.31
CA GLY A 226 -26.38 9.42 24.64
C GLY A 226 -26.16 10.80 24.02
N MET A 227 -25.36 10.89 22.95
CA MET A 227 -25.05 12.16 22.29
C MET A 227 -26.28 12.70 21.53
N PRO A 228 -26.52 14.02 21.54
CA PRO A 228 -27.45 14.66 20.63
C PRO A 228 -27.07 14.38 19.18
N PHE A 229 -28.07 14.27 18.29
CA PHE A 229 -27.83 13.97 16.87
C PHE A 229 -26.80 14.92 16.22
N GLY A 230 -26.87 16.22 16.49
CA GLY A 230 -25.93 17.19 15.93
C GLY A 230 -24.48 16.96 16.37
N GLU A 231 -24.27 16.67 17.66
CA GLU A 231 -22.95 16.39 18.22
C GLU A 231 -22.39 15.08 17.68
N ALA A 232 -23.21 14.02 17.62
CA ALA A 232 -22.81 12.75 17.04
C ALA A 232 -22.41 12.91 15.55
N VAL A 233 -23.15 13.70 14.77
CA VAL A 233 -22.78 14.01 13.38
C VAL A 233 -21.44 14.72 13.33
N GLU A 234 -21.21 15.74 14.15
CA GLU A 234 -19.96 16.49 14.15
C GLU A 234 -18.75 15.61 14.50
N THR A 235 -18.81 14.91 15.63
CA THR A 235 -17.70 14.06 16.12
C THR A 235 -17.39 12.92 15.15
N TYR A 236 -18.39 12.10 14.79
CA TYR A 236 -18.13 10.92 13.97
C TYR A 236 -17.82 11.27 12.52
N SER A 237 -18.36 12.38 11.98
CA SER A 237 -17.94 12.85 10.66
C SER A 237 -16.49 13.33 10.68
N LEU A 238 -16.08 14.06 11.71
CA LEU A 238 -14.70 14.52 11.85
C LEU A 238 -13.70 13.38 11.93
N LEU A 239 -13.97 12.40 12.78
CA LEU A 239 -13.10 11.24 12.93
C LEU A 239 -13.09 10.37 11.66
N THR A 240 -14.24 10.17 11.01
CA THR A 240 -14.33 9.39 9.77
C THR A 240 -13.57 10.05 8.62
N VAL A 241 -13.70 11.37 8.47
CA VAL A 241 -12.95 12.14 7.46
C VAL A 241 -11.45 12.06 7.73
N GLY A 242 -11.04 12.24 8.99
CA GLY A 242 -9.63 12.15 9.40
C GLY A 242 -9.02 10.78 9.08
N ASP A 243 -9.69 9.70 9.51
CA ASP A 243 -9.24 8.32 9.29
C ASP A 243 -9.13 7.99 7.79
N GLY A 244 -10.15 8.38 7.04
CA GLY A 244 -10.17 8.18 5.60
C GLY A 244 -9.03 8.89 4.87
N LEU A 245 -8.72 10.14 5.22
CA LEU A 245 -7.62 10.89 4.61
C LEU A 245 -6.26 10.28 4.93
N ILE A 246 -6.07 9.86 6.17
CA ILE A 246 -4.84 9.18 6.62
C ILE A 246 -4.64 7.86 5.87
N ALA A 247 -5.70 7.11 5.57
CA ALA A 247 -5.61 5.91 4.76
C ALA A 247 -5.34 6.20 3.27
N GLN A 248 -5.82 7.35 2.76
CA GLN A 248 -5.71 7.72 1.35
C GLN A 248 -4.32 8.24 0.95
N ILE A 249 -3.63 8.99 1.81
CA ILE A 249 -2.30 9.53 1.49
C ILE A 249 -1.30 8.39 1.18
N PRO A 250 -1.11 7.38 2.04
CA PRO A 250 -0.32 6.18 1.76
C PRO A 250 -0.75 5.47 0.47
N ALA A 251 -2.06 5.34 0.24
CA ALA A 251 -2.65 4.70 -0.95
C ALA A 251 -2.15 5.36 -2.23
N LEU A 252 -2.22 6.69 -2.25
CA LEU A 252 -1.86 7.53 -3.37
C LEU A 252 -0.37 7.40 -3.66
N LEU A 253 0.47 7.55 -2.65
CA LEU A 253 1.92 7.45 -2.77
C LEU A 253 2.35 6.08 -3.32
N ILE A 254 1.79 5.00 -2.79
CA ILE A 254 2.09 3.64 -3.27
C ILE A 254 1.61 3.44 -4.72
N SER A 255 0.39 3.90 -5.05
CA SER A 255 -0.19 3.76 -6.39
C SER A 255 0.61 4.52 -7.45
N ILE A 256 1.04 5.74 -7.13
CA ILE A 256 1.90 6.54 -8.02
C ILE A 256 3.27 5.89 -8.19
N GLY A 257 3.88 5.40 -7.11
CA GLY A 257 5.15 4.68 -7.16
C GLY A 257 5.07 3.45 -8.05
N ALA A 258 4.06 2.59 -7.84
CA ALA A 258 3.82 1.41 -8.66
C ALA A 258 3.55 1.78 -10.14
N GLY A 259 2.69 2.78 -10.38
CA GLY A 259 2.36 3.26 -11.72
C GLY A 259 3.55 3.86 -12.48
N THR A 260 4.55 4.40 -11.78
CA THR A 260 5.78 4.93 -12.38
C THR A 260 6.77 3.83 -12.74
N VAL A 261 6.83 2.76 -11.93
CA VAL A 261 7.78 1.65 -12.12
C VAL A 261 7.39 0.74 -13.27
N VAL A 262 6.10 0.37 -13.37
CA VAL A 262 5.61 -0.63 -14.32
C VAL A 262 5.97 -0.31 -15.78
N PRO A 263 5.82 0.93 -16.29
CA PRO A 263 6.21 1.29 -17.65
C PRO A 263 7.72 1.33 -17.88
N ARG A 264 8.53 1.63 -16.85
CA ARG A 264 10.00 1.78 -16.97
C ARG A 264 10.72 0.45 -17.13
N VAL A 265 10.24 -0.61 -16.50
CA VAL A 265 10.80 -1.97 -16.70
C VAL A 265 10.72 -2.38 -18.18
N ARG A 266 9.69 -1.91 -18.90
CA ARG A 266 9.54 -2.12 -20.35
C ARG A 266 10.68 -1.50 -21.18
N SER A 267 11.28 -0.44 -20.67
CA SER A 267 12.34 0.33 -21.32
C SER A 267 13.74 -0.11 -20.89
N GLY A 268 13.90 -1.19 -20.12
CA GLY A 268 15.21 -1.74 -19.76
C GLY A 268 16.09 -2.19 -20.94
N THR A 269 15.58 -2.09 -22.18
CA THR A 269 16.33 -2.28 -23.44
C THR A 269 16.60 -0.98 -24.20
N ALA A 270 16.22 0.19 -23.67
CA ALA A 270 16.46 1.48 -24.29
C ALA A 270 17.07 2.45 -23.27
N SER A 271 18.27 2.93 -23.64
CA SER A 271 19.03 4.02 -23.02
C SER A 271 18.18 5.09 -22.33
N GLY A 272 18.69 5.59 -21.22
CA GLY A 272 18.03 6.56 -20.35
C GLY A 272 17.39 7.74 -21.09
N LEU A 273 16.31 8.24 -20.50
CA LEU A 273 15.71 9.52 -20.88
C LEU A 273 16.68 10.64 -20.46
N GLY A 274 17.64 10.90 -21.33
CA GLY A 274 18.75 11.83 -21.10
C GLY A 274 19.87 11.69 -22.14
N SER A 275 19.52 11.48 -23.41
CA SER A 275 20.37 11.73 -24.58
C SER A 275 19.52 11.87 -25.84
#